data_AF-A0A833GHB6-F1
#
_entry.id   AF-A0A833GHB6-F1
#
_cell.length_a   1.000
_cell.length_b   1.000
_cell.length_c   1.000
_cell.angle_alpha   90.00
_cell.angle_beta   90.00
_cell.angle_gamma   90.00
#
_symmetry.space_group_name_H-M   'P 1'
#
loop_
_entity.id
_entity.type
_entity.pdbx_description
1 polymer ?
#
loop_
_entity_poly.entity_id
_entity_poly.type
_entity_poly.pdbx_seq_one_letter_code
_entity_poly.pdbx_strand_id
1 'polypeptide(L)'
;MSQLLEQLMYQVGQIFLPITLVAIVAGFVYALYALGVFATMAWQRRRPKAAVPGYRLLQWAARHPQAGEEEREVAAHRMLETLRVVTRTAPMLGLVATMIPMGPALKALSSGNLASVSDNLAIAFSAVIMALITAAITFWIVSVRRRWLAEELVWLRGNALAPRRRDLKEAA
;
A
#
# COMPACT_ATOMS: atom_id res chain seq x y z
N MET A 1 4.09 37.95 20.42
CA MET A 1 3.76 37.34 19.11
C MET A 1 4.34 35.93 18.97
N SER A 2 5.60 35.68 19.33
CA SER A 2 6.25 34.35 19.24
C SER A 2 5.58 33.26 20.09
N GLN A 3 5.26 33.53 21.35
CA GLN A 3 4.63 32.55 22.25
C GLN A 3 3.26 32.04 21.76
N LEU A 4 2.49 32.89 21.09
CA LEU A 4 1.19 32.52 20.53
C LEU A 4 1.37 31.59 19.31
N LEU A 5 2.39 31.87 18.49
CA LEU A 5 2.74 31.00 17.37
C LEU A 5 3.23 29.62 17.85
N GLU A 6 4.08 29.57 18.87
CA GLU A 6 4.57 28.33 19.49
C GLU A 6 3.43 27.50 20.09
N GLN A 7 2.50 28.12 20.82
CA GLN A 7 1.33 27.44 21.37
C GLN A 7 0.40 26.91 20.29
N LEU A 8 0.16 27.68 19.23
CA LEU A 8 -0.63 27.22 18.09
C LEU A 8 0.04 26.03 17.40
N MET A 9 1.35 26.09 17.14
CA MET A 9 2.09 24.98 16.54
C MET A 9 2.04 23.71 17.40
N TYR A 10 2.18 23.86 18.72
CA TYR A 10 2.07 22.74 19.66
C TYR A 10 0.67 22.12 19.64
N GLN A 11 -0.39 22.93 19.76
CA GLN A 11 -1.77 22.45 19.75
C GLN A 11 -2.14 21.78 18.44
N VAL A 12 -1.77 22.40 17.32
CA VAL A 12 -1.98 21.83 15.98
C VAL A 12 -1.29 20.48 15.90
N GLY A 13 0.00 20.38 16.25
CA GLY A 13 0.73 19.11 16.27
C GLY A 13 0.04 18.04 17.11
N GLN A 14 -0.41 18.37 18.32
CA GLN A 14 -1.12 17.44 19.22
C GLN A 14 -2.43 16.92 18.63
N ILE A 15 -3.18 17.73 17.88
CA ILE A 15 -4.40 17.29 17.19
C ILE A 15 -4.08 16.28 16.07
N PHE A 16 -2.93 16.43 15.39
CA PHE A 16 -2.51 15.50 14.35
C PHE A 16 -2.01 14.15 14.88
N LEU A 17 -1.58 14.05 16.14
CA LEU A 17 -1.12 12.78 16.72
C LEU A 17 -2.19 11.68 16.69
N PRO A 18 -3.39 11.84 17.28
CA PRO A 18 -4.42 10.80 17.25
C PRO A 18 -4.86 10.48 15.82
N ILE A 19 -4.93 11.47 14.92
CA ILE A 19 -5.25 11.26 13.50
C ILE A 19 -4.19 10.37 12.85
N THR A 20 -2.92 10.63 13.13
CA THR A 20 -1.78 9.83 12.62
C THR A 20 -1.83 8.41 13.17
N LEU A 21 -2.08 8.23 14.47
CA LEU A 21 -2.19 6.91 15.09
C LEU A 21 -3.35 6.09 14.50
N VAL A 22 -4.53 6.71 14.32
CA VAL A 22 -5.67 6.07 13.66
C VAL A 22 -5.34 5.67 12.23
N ALA A 23 -4.65 6.53 11.47
CA ALA A 23 -4.23 6.22 10.11
C ALA A 23 -3.23 5.04 10.07
N ILE A 24 -2.30 4.95 11.02
CA ILE A 24 -1.37 3.81 11.13
C ILE A 24 -2.13 2.52 11.45
N VAL A 25 -3.06 2.54 12.41
CA VAL A 25 -3.88 1.37 12.77
C VAL A 25 -4.72 0.93 11.56
N ALA A 26 -5.38 1.87 10.88
CA ALA A 26 -6.16 1.58 9.68
C ALA A 26 -5.29 0.99 8.55
N GLY A 27 -4.09 1.56 8.36
CA GLY A 27 -3.10 1.03 7.42
C GLY A 27 -2.68 -0.39 7.74
N PHE A 28 -2.45 -0.69 9.01
CA PHE A 28 -2.08 -2.03 9.47
C PHE A 28 -3.19 -3.06 9.25
N VAL A 29 -4.43 -2.73 9.61
CA VAL A 29 -5.60 -3.57 9.33
C VAL A 29 -5.75 -3.80 7.83
N TYR A 30 -5.58 -2.75 7.01
CA TYR A 30 -5.60 -2.87 5.56
C TYR A 30 -4.48 -3.79 5.03
N ALA A 31 -3.27 -3.70 5.57
CA ALA A 31 -2.16 -4.59 5.18
C ALA A 31 -2.46 -6.06 5.49
N LEU A 32 -3.04 -6.36 6.67
CA LEU A 32 -3.46 -7.71 7.02
C LEU A 32 -4.56 -8.24 6.08
N TYR A 33 -5.57 -7.40 5.79
CA TYR A 33 -6.60 -7.74 4.81
C TYR A 33 -6.01 -8.00 3.42
N ALA A 34 -5.15 -7.11 2.94
CA ALA A 34 -4.48 -7.24 1.64
C ALA A 34 -3.60 -8.49 1.57
N LEU A 35 -2.94 -8.85 2.67
CA LEU A 35 -2.15 -10.07 2.80
C LEU A 35 -3.02 -11.32 2.69
N GLY A 36 -4.18 -11.34 3.33
CA GLY A 36 -5.15 -12.45 3.21
C GLY A 36 -5.66 -12.61 1.77
N VAL A 37 -6.06 -11.50 1.13
CA VAL A 37 -6.45 -11.51 -0.29
C VAL A 37 -5.29 -11.97 -1.17
N PHE A 38 -4.07 -11.54 -0.90
CA PHE A 38 -2.88 -11.99 -1.62
C PHE A 38 -2.60 -13.49 -1.46
N ALA A 39 -2.73 -14.03 -0.24
CA ALA A 39 -2.53 -15.45 0.03
C ALA A 39 -3.54 -16.33 -0.72
N THR A 40 -4.82 -15.93 -0.75
CA THR A 40 -5.85 -16.65 -1.52
C THR A 40 -5.55 -16.62 -3.02
N MET A 41 -5.13 -15.48 -3.57
CA MET A 41 -4.72 -15.35 -4.98
C MET A 41 -3.49 -16.21 -5.30
N ALA A 42 -2.48 -16.21 -4.41
CA ALA A 42 -1.28 -17.02 -4.56
C ALA A 42 -1.59 -18.52 -4.54
N TRP A 43 -2.51 -18.94 -3.67
CA TRP A 43 -2.92 -20.34 -3.57
C TRP A 43 -3.73 -20.79 -4.80
N GLN A 44 -4.65 -19.95 -5.26
CA GLN A 44 -5.44 -20.21 -6.47
C GLN A 44 -4.56 -20.41 -7.70
N ARG A 45 -3.49 -19.61 -7.87
CA ARG A 45 -2.52 -19.79 -8.97
C ARG A 45 -1.74 -21.11 -8.92
N ARG A 46 -1.59 -21.73 -7.74
CA ARG A 46 -0.90 -23.03 -7.61
C ARG A 46 -1.79 -24.22 -7.96
N ARG A 47 -3.11 -24.04 -8.13
CA ARG A 47 -4.03 -25.12 -8.51
C ARG A 47 -4.41 -25.01 -10.01
N PRO A 48 -3.80 -25.80 -10.90
CA PRO A 48 -3.93 -25.65 -12.37
C PRO A 48 -5.32 -26.01 -12.95
N LYS A 49 -6.26 -26.52 -12.15
CA LYS A 49 -7.57 -27.02 -12.64
C LYS A 49 -8.69 -25.97 -12.69
N ALA A 50 -8.48 -24.76 -12.20
CA ALA A 50 -9.52 -23.75 -12.29
C ALA A 50 -9.35 -22.98 -13.60
N ALA A 51 -10.37 -23.09 -14.48
CA ALA A 51 -10.39 -22.44 -15.78
C ALA A 51 -10.24 -20.90 -15.69
N VAL A 52 -10.48 -20.27 -14.53
CA VAL A 52 -10.08 -18.88 -14.22
C VAL A 52 -10.02 -18.69 -12.69
N PRO A 53 -8.84 -18.54 -12.03
CA PRO A 53 -8.81 -17.67 -10.83
C PRO A 53 -7.41 -17.09 -10.52
N GLY A 54 -7.28 -15.76 -10.53
CA GLY A 54 -6.05 -15.07 -10.13
C GLY A 54 -5.62 -13.97 -11.11
N TYR A 55 -6.34 -13.83 -12.21
CA TYR A 55 -6.05 -12.87 -13.27
C TYR A 55 -7.06 -11.73 -13.23
N ARG A 56 -6.86 -10.79 -12.30
CA ARG A 56 -7.74 -9.61 -12.21
C ARG A 56 -7.72 -8.83 -13.53
N LEU A 57 -6.58 -8.79 -14.23
CA LEU A 57 -6.48 -8.09 -15.50
C LEU A 57 -7.19 -8.85 -16.62
N LEU A 58 -7.12 -10.19 -16.64
CA LEU A 58 -7.88 -10.99 -17.61
C LEU A 58 -9.39 -10.88 -17.41
N GLN A 59 -9.87 -10.89 -16.16
CA GLN A 59 -11.29 -10.67 -15.88
C GLN A 59 -11.73 -9.25 -16.27
N TRP A 60 -10.88 -8.25 -16.03
CA TRP A 60 -11.14 -6.88 -16.46
C TRP A 60 -11.17 -6.75 -17.99
N ALA A 61 -10.22 -7.38 -18.69
CA ALA A 61 -10.14 -7.41 -20.15
C ALA A 61 -11.30 -8.19 -20.78
N ALA A 62 -11.78 -9.26 -20.15
CA ALA A 62 -12.98 -9.98 -20.59
C ALA A 62 -14.26 -9.13 -20.51
N ARG A 63 -14.33 -8.20 -19.54
CA ARG A 63 -15.44 -7.24 -19.40
C ARG A 63 -15.29 -6.02 -20.31
N HIS A 64 -14.09 -5.75 -20.81
CA HIS A 64 -13.79 -4.65 -21.74
C HIS A 64 -13.11 -5.17 -23.01
N PRO A 65 -13.83 -5.94 -23.85
CA PRO A 65 -13.24 -6.57 -25.04
C PRO A 65 -12.74 -5.55 -26.08
N GLN A 66 -13.28 -4.34 -26.10
CA GLN A 66 -12.84 -3.24 -26.97
C GLN A 66 -11.63 -2.48 -26.43
N ALA A 67 -11.18 -2.75 -25.20
CA ALA A 67 -10.07 -2.01 -24.60
C ALA A 67 -8.76 -2.26 -25.35
N GLY A 68 -8.13 -1.17 -25.78
CA GLY A 68 -6.83 -1.16 -26.45
C GLY A 68 -5.68 -1.61 -25.54
N GLU A 69 -4.49 -1.76 -26.10
CA GLU A 69 -3.29 -2.17 -25.35
C GLU A 69 -2.94 -1.17 -24.24
N GLU A 70 -3.02 0.13 -24.55
CA GLU A 70 -2.75 1.22 -23.60
C GLU A 70 -3.74 1.22 -22.42
N GLU A 71 -5.04 1.01 -22.68
CA GLU A 71 -6.05 0.95 -21.62
C GLU A 71 -5.82 -0.22 -20.66
N ARG A 72 -5.35 -1.36 -21.16
CA ARG A 72 -4.99 -2.53 -20.35
C ARG A 72 -3.78 -2.25 -19.48
N GLU A 73 -2.78 -1.54 -19.98
CA GLU A 73 -1.62 -1.11 -19.20
C GLU A 73 -2.02 -0.16 -18.07
N VAL A 74 -2.86 0.84 -18.37
CA VAL A 74 -3.39 1.77 -17.37
C VAL A 74 -4.19 1.03 -16.29
N ALA A 75 -5.04 0.08 -16.68
CA ALA A 75 -5.79 -0.74 -15.73
C ALA A 75 -4.86 -1.55 -14.81
N ALA A 76 -3.82 -2.18 -15.36
CA ALA A 76 -2.82 -2.91 -14.57
C ALA A 76 -2.09 -1.99 -13.58
N HIS A 77 -1.78 -0.75 -13.96
CA HIS A 77 -1.17 0.22 -13.05
C HIS A 77 -2.12 0.66 -11.93
N ARG A 78 -3.38 0.98 -12.24
CA ARG A 78 -4.40 1.34 -11.24
C ARG A 78 -4.61 0.24 -10.19
N MET A 79 -4.51 -1.03 -10.57
CA MET A 79 -4.66 -2.17 -9.64
C MET A 79 -3.59 -2.25 -8.53
N LEU A 80 -2.46 -1.56 -8.68
CA LEU A 80 -1.37 -1.52 -7.70
C LEU A 80 -1.31 -0.19 -6.95
N GLU A 81 -2.06 0.82 -7.38
CA GLU A 81 -1.91 2.21 -6.94
C GLU A 81 -2.11 2.37 -5.43
N THR A 82 -3.24 1.89 -4.89
CA THR A 82 -3.52 1.95 -3.46
C THR A 82 -2.43 1.29 -2.62
N LEU A 83 -1.95 0.11 -3.02
CA LEU A 83 -0.89 -0.60 -2.31
C LEU A 83 0.45 0.16 -2.37
N ARG A 84 0.77 0.81 -3.50
CA ARG A 84 1.98 1.64 -3.64
C ARG A 84 1.91 2.90 -2.78
N VAL A 85 0.76 3.55 -2.72
CA VAL A 85 0.52 4.71 -1.85
C VAL A 85 0.76 4.31 -0.40
N VAL A 86 0.07 3.27 0.09
CA VAL A 86 0.21 2.80 1.48
C VAL A 86 1.66 2.41 1.80
N THR A 87 2.35 1.72 0.88
CA THR A 87 3.76 1.34 1.05
C THR A 87 4.67 2.55 1.31
N ARG A 88 4.43 3.66 0.63
CA ARG A 88 5.26 4.87 0.73
C ARG A 88 4.84 5.77 1.88
N THR A 89 3.54 5.87 2.15
CA THR A 89 3.01 6.78 3.17
C THR A 89 3.08 6.20 4.58
N ALA A 90 3.00 4.88 4.75
CA ALA A 90 3.03 4.27 6.09
C ALA A 90 4.31 4.62 6.88
N PRO A 91 5.54 4.49 6.35
CA PRO A 91 6.76 4.89 7.07
C PRO A 91 6.80 6.39 7.40
N MET A 92 6.25 7.24 6.51
CA MET A 92 6.18 8.68 6.75
C MET A 92 5.24 8.99 7.92
N LEU A 93 4.09 8.31 8.02
CA LEU A 93 3.20 8.43 9.17
C LEU A 93 3.86 7.93 10.46
N GLY A 94 4.64 6.85 10.40
CA GLY A 94 5.44 6.37 11.52
C GLY A 94 6.44 7.42 12.02
N LEU A 95 7.13 8.12 11.11
CA LEU A 95 8.04 9.21 11.45
C LEU A 95 7.31 10.41 12.08
N VAL A 96 6.13 10.77 11.58
CA VAL A 96 5.30 11.82 12.21
C VAL A 96 4.88 11.42 13.64
N ALA A 97 4.53 10.15 13.86
CA ALA A 97 4.13 9.64 15.16
C ALA A 97 5.23 9.71 16.23
N THR A 98 6.50 9.78 15.85
CA THR A 98 7.61 10.00 16.81
C THR A 98 7.92 11.47 17.03
N MET A 99 7.81 12.30 15.99
CA MET A 99 8.18 13.71 16.08
C MET A 99 7.19 14.55 16.89
N ILE A 100 5.88 14.26 16.83
CA ILE A 100 4.86 15.02 17.57
C ILE A 100 4.98 14.87 19.10
N PRO A 101 5.08 13.64 19.69
CA PRO A 101 5.14 13.47 21.13
C PRO A 101 6.50 13.84 21.75
N MET A 102 7.55 14.11 20.96
CA MET A 102 8.85 14.54 21.50
C MET A 102 8.77 15.86 22.28
N GLY A 103 7.94 16.82 21.85
CA GLY A 103 7.76 18.09 22.58
C GLY A 103 7.25 17.88 24.02
N PRO A 104 6.10 17.20 24.21
CA PRO A 104 5.61 16.79 25.53
C PRO A 104 6.64 15.97 26.33
N ALA A 105 7.35 15.03 25.68
CA ALA A 105 8.32 14.17 26.34
C ALA A 105 9.52 14.97 26.89
N LEU A 106 10.09 15.90 26.11
CA LEU A 106 11.19 16.76 26.57
C LEU A 106 10.76 17.68 27.72
N LYS A 107 9.52 18.19 27.66
CA LYS A 107 8.93 18.95 28.77
C LYS A 107 8.78 18.10 30.03
N ALA A 108 8.27 16.87 29.90
CA ALA A 108 8.15 15.93 31.02
C ALA A 108 9.52 15.59 31.62
N LEU A 109 10.54 15.38 30.79
CA LEU A 109 11.91 15.16 31.22
C LEU A 109 12.46 16.34 32.04
N SER A 110 12.24 17.58 31.59
CA SER A 110 12.66 18.78 32.33
C SER A 110 12.02 18.91 33.72
N SER A 111 10.83 18.32 33.89
CA SER A 111 10.11 18.26 35.17
C SER A 111 10.47 17.06 36.05
N GLY A 112 11.40 16.20 35.63
CA GLY A 112 11.77 14.97 36.34
C GLY A 112 10.73 13.84 36.27
N ASN A 113 9.68 13.99 35.44
CA ASN A 113 8.62 12.98 35.30
C ASN A 113 9.01 11.90 34.28
N LEU A 114 9.86 10.95 34.71
CA LEU A 114 10.35 9.87 33.86
C LEU A 114 9.23 8.91 33.40
N ALA A 115 8.18 8.70 34.20
CA ALA A 115 7.08 7.81 33.83
C ALA A 115 6.34 8.31 32.57
N SER A 116 5.99 9.60 32.54
CA SER A 116 5.35 10.21 31.37
C SER A 116 6.24 10.19 30.13
N VAL A 117 7.57 10.33 30.29
CA VAL A 117 8.52 10.18 29.17
C VAL A 117 8.46 8.76 28.61
N SER A 118 8.48 7.75 29.47
CA SER A 118 8.41 6.34 29.07
C SER A 118 7.12 6.03 28.31
N ASP A 119 5.96 6.50 28.77
CA ASP A 119 4.67 6.26 28.11
C ASP A 119 4.62 6.87 26.71
N ASN A 120 5.07 8.13 26.56
CA ASN A 120 5.11 8.81 25.26
C ASN A 120 6.04 8.09 24.27
N LEU A 121 7.20 7.62 24.74
CA LEU A 121 8.13 6.85 23.92
C LEU A 121 7.57 5.48 23.53
N ALA A 122 6.91 4.78 24.45
CA ALA A 122 6.32 3.48 24.18
C ALA A 122 5.25 3.55 23.08
N ILE A 123 4.37 4.55 23.14
CA ILE A 123 3.34 4.79 22.10
C ILE A 123 4.00 5.13 20.76
N ALA A 124 4.98 6.04 20.77
CA ALA A 124 5.69 6.45 19.56
C ALA A 124 6.40 5.29 18.84
N PHE A 125 7.17 4.47 19.58
CA PHE A 125 7.88 3.32 18.99
C PHE A 125 6.92 2.24 18.50
N SER A 126 5.86 1.97 19.24
CA SER A 126 4.83 1.01 18.81
C SER A 126 4.19 1.42 17.48
N ALA A 127 3.88 2.72 17.33
CA ALA A 127 3.34 3.27 16.09
C ALA A 127 4.31 3.11 14.91
N VAL A 128 5.62 3.36 15.11
CA VAL A 128 6.65 3.15 14.07
C VAL A 128 6.73 1.69 13.66
N ILE A 129 6.80 0.77 14.62
CA ILE A 129 6.88 -0.67 14.33
C ILE A 129 5.69 -1.09 13.48
N MET A 130 4.48 -0.69 13.85
CA MET A 130 3.26 -0.99 13.11
C MET A 130 3.26 -0.38 11.70
N ALA A 131 3.74 0.87 11.55
CA ALA A 131 3.89 1.54 10.27
C ALA A 131 4.89 0.84 9.34
N LEU A 132 6.04 0.40 9.87
CA LEU A 132 7.07 -0.31 9.11
C LEU A 132 6.60 -1.70 8.70
N ILE A 133 5.91 -2.43 9.58
CA ILE A 133 5.32 -3.73 9.23
C ILE A 133 4.28 -3.56 8.12
N THR A 134 3.42 -2.54 8.22
CA THR A 134 2.43 -2.19 7.19
C THR A 134 3.12 -1.99 5.84
N ALA A 135 4.17 -1.15 5.81
CA ALA A 135 4.92 -0.85 4.60
C ALA A 135 5.62 -2.09 4.01
N ALA A 136 6.22 -2.93 4.85
CA ALA A 136 6.90 -4.14 4.43
C ALA A 136 5.93 -5.15 3.78
N ILE A 137 4.77 -5.37 4.40
CA ILE A 137 3.73 -6.25 3.86
C ILE A 137 3.25 -5.73 2.51
N THR A 138 2.86 -4.45 2.43
CA THR A 138 2.32 -3.90 1.17
C THR A 138 3.38 -3.83 0.08
N PHE A 139 4.64 -3.54 0.42
CA PHE A 139 5.78 -3.56 -0.51
C PHE A 139 5.97 -4.95 -1.12
N TRP A 140 5.95 -5.99 -0.28
CA TRP A 140 6.08 -7.37 -0.73
C TRP A 140 4.94 -7.76 -1.68
N ILE A 141 3.70 -7.43 -1.32
CA ILE A 141 2.52 -7.67 -2.17
C ILE A 141 2.66 -6.95 -3.52
N VAL A 142 3.06 -5.67 -3.54
CA VAL A 142 3.26 -4.91 -4.79
C VAL A 142 4.32 -5.56 -5.67
N SER A 143 5.44 -5.99 -5.06
CA SER A 143 6.56 -6.59 -5.77
C SER A 143 6.14 -7.87 -6.50
N VAL A 144 5.38 -8.74 -5.83
CA VAL A 144 4.89 -9.98 -6.45
C VAL A 144 3.77 -9.70 -7.46
N ARG A 145 2.77 -8.88 -7.11
CA ARG A 145 1.63 -8.57 -8.00
C ARG A 145 2.06 -7.83 -9.27
N ARG A 146 3.12 -7.01 -9.21
CA ARG A 146 3.69 -6.36 -10.40
C ARG A 146 4.19 -7.39 -11.41
N ARG A 147 4.88 -8.44 -10.96
CA ARG A 147 5.33 -9.52 -11.83
C ARG A 147 4.15 -10.25 -12.48
N TRP A 148 3.15 -10.59 -11.68
CA TRP A 148 1.94 -11.28 -12.16
C TRP A 148 1.14 -10.48 -13.20
N LEU A 149 0.98 -9.18 -13.00
CA LEU A 149 0.27 -8.33 -13.97
C LEU A 149 1.06 -8.15 -15.27
N ALA A 150 2.39 -8.13 -15.21
CA ALA A 150 3.23 -8.10 -16.41
C ALA A 150 3.11 -9.40 -17.22
N GLU A 151 3.11 -10.56 -16.56
CA GLU A 151 2.85 -11.86 -17.19
C GLU A 151 1.47 -11.88 -17.89
N GLU A 152 0.43 -11.32 -17.25
CA GLU A 152 -0.92 -11.19 -17.82
C GLU A 152 -0.97 -10.29 -19.05
N LEU A 153 -0.29 -9.14 -19.01
CA LEU A 153 -0.22 -8.22 -20.15
C LEU A 153 0.46 -8.87 -21.36
N VAL A 154 1.58 -9.56 -21.14
CA VAL A 154 2.30 -10.27 -22.22
C VAL A 154 1.43 -11.36 -22.84
N TRP A 155 0.73 -12.13 -22.01
CA TRP A 155 -0.20 -13.16 -22.49
C TRP A 155 -1.33 -12.56 -23.33
N LEU A 156 -1.94 -11.46 -22.87
CA LEU A 156 -3.01 -10.76 -23.60
C LEU A 156 -2.55 -10.22 -24.96
N ARG A 157 -1.32 -9.70 -25.05
CA ARG A 157 -0.74 -9.25 -26.33
C ARG A 157 -0.49 -10.42 -27.28
N GLY A 158 0.10 -11.51 -26.77
CA GLY A 158 0.36 -12.71 -27.57
C GLY A 158 -0.91 -13.31 -28.15
N ASN A 159 -1.99 -13.37 -27.37
CA ASN A 159 -3.27 -13.94 -27.79
C ASN A 159 -4.06 -13.00 -28.72
N ALA A 160 -3.97 -11.66 -28.54
CA ALA A 160 -4.58 -10.69 -29.45
C ALA A 160 -3.93 -10.69 -30.85
N LEU A 161 -2.65 -11.06 -30.96
CA LEU A 161 -1.92 -11.20 -32.22
C LEU A 161 -2.10 -12.56 -32.90
N ALA A 162 -2.66 -13.56 -32.22
CA ALA A 162 -2.87 -14.91 -32.77
C ALA A 162 -3.79 -14.95 -34.02
N PRO A 163 -4.96 -14.25 -34.08
CA PRO A 163 -5.76 -14.19 -35.30
C PRO A 163 -5.03 -13.44 -36.43
N ARG A 164 -4.42 -12.30 -36.13
CA ARG A 164 -3.70 -11.46 -37.12
C ARG A 164 -2.50 -12.17 -37.76
N ARG A 165 -1.86 -13.11 -37.05
CA ARG A 165 -0.76 -13.95 -37.58
C ARG A 165 -1.25 -15.08 -38.49
N ARG A 166 -2.50 -15.54 -38.35
CA ARG A 166 -3.11 -16.50 -39.29
C ARG A 166 -3.41 -15.83 -40.61
N ASP A 167 -4.02 -14.65 -40.56
CA ASP A 167 -4.40 -13.89 -41.77
C ASP A 167 -3.17 -13.54 -42.64
N LEU A 168 -2.03 -13.20 -42.01
CA LEU A 168 -0.78 -12.91 -42.73
C LEU A 168 -0.09 -14.16 -43.32
N LYS A 169 -0.38 -15.36 -42.78
CA LYS A 169 0.13 -16.63 -43.31
C LYS A 169 -0.74 -17.19 -44.43
N GLU A 170 -2.02 -16.84 -44.47
CA GLU A 170 -2.94 -17.23 -45.55
C GLU A 170 -2.85 -16.27 -46.74
N ALA A 171 -2.33 -15.06 -46.54
CA ALA A 171 -2.11 -14.05 -47.58
C ALA A 171 -0.71 -14.10 -48.25
N ALA A 172 0.16 -15.05 -47.85
CA ALA A 172 1.53 -15.24 -48.37
C ALA A 172 1.69 -16.63 -48.98
#